data_AF-A0A1V4QF45-F1
#
_entry.id   AF-A0A1V4QF45-F1
#
_cell.length_a   1.000
_cell.length_b   1.000
_cell.length_c   1.000
_cell.angle_alpha   90.00
_cell.angle_beta   90.00
_cell.angle_gamma   90.00
#
_symmetry.space_group_name_H-M   'P 1'
#
loop_
_entity.id
_entity.type
_entity.pdbx_description
1 polymer ?
#
loop_
_entity_poly.entity_id
_entity_poly.type
_entity_poly.pdbx_seq_one_letter_code
_entity_poly.pdbx_strand_id
1 'polypeptide(L)'
;MKLRIFIFIIILVLIGTVIFLFNKEFSYLQGKEFDEGENAPEVILISVYDNYKVNPELETAWGFGCVVKISKELLLFDTGGNSKILLSNMKKMHIHPKSINKLIISHIHGDHVGGLKGFLEVNNNVTVFIPSSFPSSVRNMITNKGAKFFCVDKPRKISEFVYTTGELYGPPKEQSLIINSKLGLIVITGCAHPGVINIVKKAKEMFPKENVYLVLGGFHLFGASDSKLKSIISDFRKLGVGKIASSHCSGDRCRELFKEEYKEDFIEFGVGGIIEVKEIKPERQVIETEAEGEIIHYFQESFYSKDDFFIILKDRDRFESNLIQNLKKKLIGVSEENFEFIVDRVKKSVILKCDVKGASYGTNSYDMHFLLGSWPFDLYQFKKYEKKLVYAGKINGTSTKVVFKFPYSLSHCHEHIWSK
;
A
#
# COMPACT_ATOMS: atom_id res chain seq x y z
N MET A 1 -13.48 5.80 -64.96
CA MET A 1 -13.68 6.57 -63.71
C MET A 1 -14.17 5.71 -62.54
N LYS A 2 -15.16 4.83 -62.73
CA LYS A 2 -15.76 4.01 -61.66
C LYS A 2 -14.80 3.03 -60.95
N LEU A 3 -13.89 2.38 -61.69
CA LEU A 3 -12.96 1.39 -61.11
C LEU A 3 -11.89 2.01 -60.19
N ARG A 4 -11.39 3.21 -60.51
CA ARG A 4 -10.41 3.92 -59.67
C ARG A 4 -11.02 4.41 -58.36
N ILE A 5 -12.26 4.86 -58.39
CA ILE A 5 -13.01 5.27 -57.19
C ILE A 5 -13.25 4.05 -56.28
N PHE A 6 -13.59 2.91 -56.87
CA PHE A 6 -13.80 1.66 -56.11
C PHE A 6 -12.52 1.16 -55.42
N ILE A 7 -11.39 1.18 -56.11
CA ILE A 7 -10.08 0.82 -55.52
C ILE A 7 -9.69 1.78 -54.40
N PHE A 8 -9.94 3.07 -54.57
CA PHE A 8 -9.64 4.09 -53.55
C PHE A 8 -10.47 3.89 -52.27
N ILE A 9 -11.75 3.54 -52.40
CA ILE A 9 -12.62 3.22 -51.26
C ILE A 9 -12.12 1.97 -50.53
N ILE A 10 -11.71 0.92 -51.25
CA ILE A 10 -11.16 -0.31 -50.64
C ILE A 10 -9.89 0.00 -49.85
N ILE A 11 -8.99 0.84 -50.39
CA ILE A 11 -7.76 1.24 -49.69
C ILE A 11 -8.09 2.02 -48.41
N LEU A 12 -9.05 2.96 -48.46
CA LEU A 12 -9.48 3.71 -47.28
C LEU A 12 -10.10 2.80 -46.21
N VAL A 13 -10.91 1.81 -46.61
CA VAL A 13 -11.48 0.82 -45.69
C VAL A 13 -10.38 -0.05 -45.09
N LEU A 14 -9.41 -0.53 -45.88
CA LEU A 14 -8.28 -1.31 -45.38
C LEU A 14 -7.41 -0.51 -44.40
N ILE A 15 -7.08 0.74 -44.73
CA ILE A 15 -6.33 1.64 -43.83
C ILE A 15 -7.13 1.88 -42.54
N GLY A 16 -8.44 2.17 -42.65
CA GLY A 16 -9.31 2.34 -41.50
C GLY A 16 -9.40 1.09 -40.64
N THR A 17 -9.42 -0.10 -41.24
CA THR A 17 -9.48 -1.39 -40.54
C THR A 17 -8.15 -1.71 -39.86
N VAL A 18 -7.02 -1.43 -40.52
CA VAL A 18 -5.67 -1.59 -39.93
C VAL A 18 -5.48 -0.61 -38.78
N ILE A 19 -5.89 0.66 -38.93
CA ILE A 19 -5.87 1.66 -37.85
C ILE A 19 -6.80 1.23 -36.70
N PHE A 20 -8.00 0.71 -37.00
CA PHE A 20 -8.93 0.22 -35.98
C PHE A 20 -8.37 -1.00 -35.23
N LEU A 21 -7.74 -1.94 -35.94
CA LEU A 21 -7.09 -3.10 -35.33
C LEU A 21 -5.86 -2.70 -34.52
N PHE A 22 -5.02 -1.78 -35.02
CA PHE A 22 -3.90 -1.22 -34.26
C PHE A 22 -4.38 -0.46 -33.02
N ASN A 23 -5.44 0.34 -33.13
CA ASN A 23 -6.02 1.04 -31.98
C ASN A 23 -6.63 0.05 -30.98
N LYS A 24 -7.30 -1.01 -31.45
CA LYS A 24 -7.85 -2.04 -30.58
C LYS A 24 -6.76 -2.83 -29.87
N GLU A 25 -5.66 -3.15 -30.54
CA GLU A 25 -4.48 -3.82 -29.96
C GLU A 25 -3.72 -2.88 -29.01
N PHE A 26 -3.64 -1.57 -29.32
CA PHE A 26 -3.07 -0.55 -28.45
C PHE A 26 -3.93 -0.30 -27.21
N SER A 27 -5.27 -0.26 -27.34
CA SER A 27 -6.23 -0.21 -26.23
C SER A 27 -6.22 -1.51 -25.41
N TYR A 28 -6.02 -2.66 -26.05
CA TYR A 28 -5.87 -3.96 -25.37
C TYR A 28 -4.55 -4.05 -24.58
N LEU A 29 -3.48 -3.41 -25.07
CA LEU A 29 -2.19 -3.32 -24.38
C LEU A 29 -2.14 -2.22 -23.30
N GLN A 30 -2.92 -1.14 -23.43
CA GLN A 30 -3.17 -0.15 -22.37
C GLN A 30 -4.19 -0.63 -21.32
N GLY A 31 -5.03 -1.62 -21.67
CA GLY A 31 -6.17 -2.09 -20.89
C GLY A 31 -5.89 -3.28 -19.97
N LYS A 32 -4.63 -3.54 -19.57
CA LYS A 32 -4.42 -4.34 -18.35
C LYS A 32 -4.75 -3.44 -17.17
N GLU A 33 -5.97 -3.60 -16.67
CA GLU A 33 -6.45 -3.01 -15.42
C GLU A 33 -5.34 -3.01 -14.37
N PHE A 34 -5.05 -1.81 -13.84
CA PHE A 34 -4.31 -1.68 -12.60
C PHE A 34 -5.15 -2.38 -11.52
N ASP A 35 -4.53 -3.22 -10.70
CA ASP A 35 -5.24 -4.02 -9.71
C ASP A 35 -5.80 -3.03 -8.66
N GLU A 36 -7.12 -2.88 -8.55
CA GLU A 36 -7.76 -1.95 -7.58
C GLU A 36 -8.11 -2.66 -6.25
N GLY A 37 -7.82 -1.96 -5.13
CA GLY A 37 -8.55 -1.97 -3.86
C GLY A 37 -8.64 -3.24 -3.00
N GLU A 38 -9.50 -4.19 -3.35
CA GLU A 38 -10.05 -5.13 -2.34
C GLU A 38 -9.15 -6.33 -2.03
N ASN A 39 -8.24 -6.70 -2.93
CA ASN A 39 -7.33 -7.85 -2.78
C ASN A 39 -5.85 -7.48 -2.69
N ALA A 40 -5.53 -6.19 -2.51
CA ALA A 40 -4.14 -5.74 -2.43
C ALA A 40 -3.37 -6.46 -1.31
N PRO A 41 -2.06 -6.70 -1.43
CA PRO A 41 -1.30 -7.51 -0.50
C PRO A 41 -0.72 -6.69 0.67
N GLU A 42 -0.31 -7.41 1.72
CA GLU A 42 0.64 -6.90 2.69
C GLU A 42 2.03 -6.83 2.06
N VAL A 43 2.80 -5.80 2.42
CA VAL A 43 4.13 -5.54 1.84
C VAL A 43 5.14 -5.39 2.96
N ILE A 44 6.29 -6.06 2.85
CA ILE A 44 7.44 -5.84 3.74
C ILE A 44 8.59 -5.29 2.91
N LEU A 45 9.10 -4.13 3.32
CA LEU A 45 10.23 -3.44 2.69
C LEU A 45 11.44 -3.57 3.61
N ILE A 46 12.57 -4.02 3.07
CA ILE A 46 13.77 -4.31 3.85
C ILE A 46 14.97 -3.64 3.19
N SER A 47 15.57 -2.66 3.87
CA SER A 47 16.82 -2.05 3.39
C SER A 47 17.98 -3.03 3.57
N VAL A 48 18.55 -3.46 2.46
CA VAL A 48 19.74 -4.34 2.44
C VAL A 48 21.02 -3.58 2.08
N TYR A 49 20.88 -2.36 1.57
CA TYR A 49 22.00 -1.50 1.19
C TYR A 49 21.59 -0.02 1.29
N ASP A 50 22.34 0.76 2.06
CA ASP A 50 22.16 2.20 2.27
C ASP A 50 23.42 2.79 2.92
N ASN A 51 23.58 4.12 2.87
CA ASN A 51 24.59 4.85 3.64
C ASN A 51 24.14 5.16 5.07
N TYR A 52 22.86 5.03 5.39
CA TYR A 52 22.35 5.16 6.74
C TYR A 52 22.26 3.80 7.44
N LYS A 53 22.55 3.77 8.75
CA LYS A 53 22.60 2.54 9.55
C LYS A 53 21.40 2.48 10.50
N VAL A 54 20.63 1.40 10.44
CA VAL A 54 19.58 1.09 11.42
C VAL A 54 19.96 -0.14 12.25
N ASN A 55 20.45 -1.20 11.61
CA ASN A 55 20.96 -2.38 12.30
C ASN A 55 22.50 -2.28 12.47
N PRO A 56 23.04 -2.27 13.70
CA PRO A 56 24.47 -2.13 13.95
C PRO A 56 25.33 -3.30 13.44
N GLU A 57 24.74 -4.47 13.23
CA GLU A 57 25.43 -5.67 12.75
C GLU A 57 25.66 -5.67 11.23
N LEU A 58 25.04 -4.73 10.52
CA LEU A 58 25.09 -4.63 9.06
C LEU A 58 26.06 -3.53 8.60
N GLU A 59 26.56 -3.71 7.38
CA GLU A 59 27.53 -2.82 6.77
C GLU A 59 26.83 -1.79 5.89
N THR A 60 27.24 -0.52 6.03
CA THR A 60 26.73 0.61 5.25
C THR A 60 27.73 1.02 4.17
N ALA A 61 27.24 1.48 3.03
CA ALA A 61 28.05 2.09 2.00
C ALA A 61 27.18 3.02 1.13
N TRP A 62 27.81 3.94 0.40
CA TRP A 62 27.09 4.80 -0.53
C TRP A 62 26.36 3.98 -1.59
N GLY A 63 25.03 4.11 -1.64
CA GLY A 63 24.14 3.41 -2.56
C GLY A 63 22.79 3.09 -1.94
N PHE A 64 21.92 2.45 -2.72
CA PHE A 64 20.59 2.03 -2.27
C PHE A 64 20.28 0.59 -2.72
N GLY A 65 19.56 -0.14 -1.89
CA GLY A 65 19.07 -1.48 -2.18
C GLY A 65 17.98 -1.89 -1.21
N CYS A 66 16.81 -2.23 -1.74
CA CYS A 66 15.62 -2.56 -0.97
C CYS A 66 15.02 -3.89 -1.45
N VAL A 67 14.89 -4.86 -0.55
CA VAL A 67 14.11 -6.07 -0.80
C VAL A 67 12.65 -5.78 -0.53
N VAL A 68 11.80 -6.14 -1.49
CA VAL A 68 10.35 -6.03 -1.39
C VAL A 68 9.77 -7.44 -1.32
N LYS A 69 9.07 -7.75 -0.22
CA LYS A 69 8.28 -8.96 -0.09
C LYS A 69 6.81 -8.61 -0.26
N ILE A 70 6.17 -9.23 -1.25
CA ILE A 70 4.78 -8.99 -1.62
C ILE A 70 4.14 -10.29 -2.10
N SER A 71 3.00 -10.66 -1.53
CA SER A 71 2.32 -11.93 -1.84
C SER A 71 3.28 -13.13 -1.74
N LYS A 72 3.51 -13.86 -2.84
CA LYS A 72 4.47 -14.99 -2.93
C LYS A 72 5.77 -14.59 -3.64
N GLU A 73 6.03 -13.31 -3.83
CA GLU A 73 7.16 -12.80 -4.59
C GLU A 73 8.16 -12.05 -3.69
N LEU A 74 9.44 -12.21 -4.01
CA LEU A 74 10.54 -11.42 -3.46
C LEU A 74 11.22 -10.68 -4.61
N LEU A 75 11.27 -9.36 -4.52
CA LEU A 75 11.93 -8.49 -5.48
C LEU A 75 13.11 -7.79 -4.82
N LEU A 76 14.10 -7.41 -5.62
CA LEU A 76 15.18 -6.52 -5.20
C LEU A 76 15.13 -5.24 -6.06
N PHE A 77 14.99 -4.10 -5.42
CA PHE A 77 15.06 -2.78 -6.06
C PHE A 77 16.42 -2.15 -5.75
N ASP A 78 17.22 -1.94 -6.80
CA ASP A 78 18.64 -1.57 -6.76
C ASP A 78 19.54 -2.55 -5.99
N THR A 79 20.86 -2.42 -6.21
CA THR A 79 21.86 -3.39 -5.74
C THR A 79 23.00 -2.77 -4.94
N GLY A 80 22.91 -1.48 -4.64
CA GLY A 80 24.01 -0.73 -4.04
C GLY A 80 25.25 -0.64 -4.95
N GLY A 81 26.33 -0.11 -4.37
CA GLY A 81 27.61 0.06 -5.05
C GLY A 81 28.54 -1.16 -5.03
N ASN A 82 28.27 -2.17 -4.18
CA ASN A 82 29.22 -3.25 -3.93
C ASN A 82 28.52 -4.59 -3.66
N SER A 83 28.82 -5.60 -4.48
CA SER A 83 28.20 -6.92 -4.36
C SER A 83 28.54 -7.66 -3.07
N LYS A 84 29.75 -7.48 -2.51
CA LYS A 84 30.16 -8.15 -1.27
C LYS A 84 29.34 -7.64 -0.08
N ILE A 85 29.16 -6.32 0.01
CA ILE A 85 28.35 -5.68 1.06
C ILE A 85 26.89 -6.12 0.92
N LEU A 86 26.33 -6.03 -0.29
CA LEU A 86 24.96 -6.47 -0.56
C LEU A 86 24.73 -7.92 -0.12
N LEU A 87 25.56 -8.85 -0.60
CA LEU A 87 25.41 -10.28 -0.32
C LEU A 87 25.67 -10.62 1.15
N SER A 88 26.62 -9.93 1.80
CA SER A 88 26.90 -10.07 3.23
C SER A 88 25.71 -9.63 4.08
N ASN A 89 25.13 -8.47 3.79
CA ASN A 89 23.95 -7.97 4.49
C ASN A 89 22.75 -8.89 4.27
N MET A 90 22.45 -9.28 3.03
CA MET A 90 21.38 -10.23 2.73
C MET A 90 21.54 -11.53 3.52
N LYS A 91 22.76 -12.08 3.59
CA LYS A 91 23.04 -13.29 4.38
C LYS A 91 22.76 -13.09 5.87
N LYS A 92 23.23 -11.99 6.46
CA LYS A 92 22.99 -11.66 7.89
C LYS A 92 21.52 -11.44 8.19
N MET A 93 20.74 -10.95 7.22
CA MET A 93 19.30 -10.77 7.33
C MET A 93 18.49 -12.03 6.96
N HIS A 94 19.15 -13.18 6.75
CA HIS A 94 18.54 -14.44 6.33
C HIS A 94 17.74 -14.35 5.01
N ILE A 95 18.14 -13.46 4.10
CA ILE A 95 17.58 -13.32 2.76
C ILE A 95 18.50 -14.03 1.78
N HIS A 96 18.01 -15.10 1.16
CA HIS A 96 18.79 -15.83 0.17
C HIS A 96 18.67 -15.15 -1.21
N PRO A 97 19.78 -14.78 -1.89
CA PRO A 97 19.71 -14.15 -3.22
C PRO A 97 18.90 -14.95 -4.24
N LYS A 98 18.89 -16.28 -4.14
CA LYS A 98 18.13 -17.19 -5.00
C LYS A 98 16.61 -17.13 -4.82
N SER A 99 16.10 -16.56 -3.73
CA SER A 99 14.65 -16.36 -3.56
C SER A 99 14.13 -15.10 -4.26
N ILE A 100 15.02 -14.23 -4.74
CA ILE A 100 14.65 -13.05 -5.52
C ILE A 100 14.32 -13.49 -6.94
N ASN A 101 13.09 -13.24 -7.38
CA ASN A 101 12.63 -13.62 -8.73
C ASN A 101 12.65 -12.46 -9.72
N LYS A 102 12.60 -11.22 -9.23
CA LYS A 102 12.69 -10.00 -10.04
C LYS A 102 13.66 -9.01 -9.42
N LEU A 103 14.47 -8.38 -10.26
CA LEU A 103 15.41 -7.34 -9.87
C LEU A 103 15.12 -6.10 -10.70
N ILE A 104 14.85 -4.98 -10.07
CA ILE A 104 14.55 -3.71 -10.73
C ILE A 104 15.70 -2.77 -10.44
N ILE A 105 16.31 -2.19 -11.48
CA ILE A 105 17.31 -1.13 -11.33
C ILE A 105 16.65 0.20 -11.69
N SER A 106 16.76 1.19 -10.81
CA SER A 106 16.19 2.52 -10.99
C SER A 106 16.89 3.29 -12.10
N HIS A 107 18.22 3.41 -12.04
CA HIS A 107 19.06 4.15 -12.97
C HIS A 107 20.52 3.65 -12.98
N ILE A 108 21.33 4.21 -13.88
CA ILE A 108 22.63 3.64 -14.28
C ILE A 108 23.80 3.91 -13.31
N HIS A 109 23.62 4.74 -12.28
CA HIS A 109 24.74 5.11 -11.42
C HIS A 109 25.30 3.91 -10.64
N GLY A 110 26.61 3.95 -10.42
CA GLY A 110 27.39 2.83 -9.87
C GLY A 110 26.92 2.40 -8.48
N ASP A 111 26.42 3.32 -7.68
CA ASP A 111 25.87 3.12 -6.34
C ASP A 111 24.47 2.49 -6.32
N HIS A 112 23.88 2.25 -7.50
CA HIS A 112 22.61 1.50 -7.66
C HIS A 112 22.82 0.19 -8.45
N VAL A 113 23.69 0.19 -9.46
CA VAL A 113 23.96 -0.97 -10.34
C VAL A 113 25.20 -1.78 -9.95
N GLY A 114 26.04 -1.27 -9.06
CA GLY A 114 27.37 -1.82 -8.76
C GLY A 114 27.34 -3.23 -8.15
N GLY A 115 26.30 -3.56 -7.38
CA GLY A 115 26.10 -4.90 -6.84
C GLY A 115 25.59 -5.93 -7.84
N LEU A 116 25.04 -5.51 -8.99
CA LEU A 116 24.30 -6.37 -9.92
C LEU A 116 25.14 -7.54 -10.45
N LYS A 117 26.38 -7.29 -10.90
CA LYS A 117 27.22 -8.35 -11.49
C LYS A 117 27.46 -9.50 -10.51
N GLY A 118 27.81 -9.18 -9.25
CA GLY A 118 28.07 -10.20 -8.23
C GLY A 118 26.78 -10.84 -7.71
N PHE A 119 25.66 -10.12 -7.70
CA PHE A 119 24.36 -10.71 -7.43
C PHE A 119 24.01 -11.80 -8.47
N LEU A 120 24.21 -11.50 -9.76
CA LEU A 120 23.92 -12.43 -10.86
C LEU A 120 24.85 -13.65 -10.90
N GLU A 121 26.05 -13.57 -10.29
CA GLU A 121 26.91 -14.74 -10.08
C GLU A 121 26.30 -15.76 -9.11
N VAL A 122 25.46 -15.31 -8.18
CA VAL A 122 24.78 -16.16 -7.19
C VAL A 122 23.37 -16.56 -7.65
N ASN A 123 22.65 -15.65 -8.30
CA ASN A 123 21.31 -15.87 -8.83
C ASN A 123 21.16 -15.30 -10.25
N ASN A 124 21.28 -16.17 -11.25
CA ASN A 124 21.03 -15.83 -12.65
C ASN A 124 19.62 -16.25 -13.14
N ASN A 125 18.83 -16.96 -12.33
CA ASN A 125 17.43 -17.28 -12.64
C ASN A 125 16.48 -16.14 -12.23
N VAL A 126 16.96 -14.90 -12.31
CA VAL A 126 16.22 -13.68 -12.01
C VAL A 126 15.88 -12.97 -13.31
N THR A 127 14.76 -12.24 -13.32
CA THR A 127 14.44 -11.32 -14.40
C THR A 127 14.79 -9.90 -14.00
N VAL A 128 15.64 -9.23 -14.78
CA VAL A 128 16.15 -7.88 -14.50
C VAL A 128 15.37 -6.82 -15.29
N PHE A 129 14.78 -5.83 -14.63
CA PHE A 129 14.09 -4.70 -15.26
C PHE A 129 14.99 -3.47 -15.22
N ILE A 130 15.32 -2.94 -16.40
CA ILE A 130 16.21 -1.78 -16.56
C ILE A 130 15.58 -0.73 -17.47
N PRO A 131 15.85 0.57 -17.25
CA PRO A 131 15.53 1.63 -18.20
C PRO A 131 16.08 1.31 -19.60
N SER A 132 15.30 1.58 -20.64
CA SER A 132 15.69 1.38 -22.05
C SER A 132 16.91 2.20 -22.46
N SER A 133 17.20 3.27 -21.74
CA SER A 133 18.36 4.14 -21.86
C SER A 133 19.67 3.51 -21.36
N PHE A 134 19.62 2.35 -20.69
CA PHE A 134 20.83 1.66 -20.26
C PHE A 134 21.70 1.25 -21.45
N PRO A 135 23.04 1.41 -21.36
CA PRO A 135 23.93 1.08 -22.45
C PRO A 135 23.98 -0.43 -22.71
N SER A 136 24.32 -0.80 -23.95
CA SER A 136 24.48 -2.21 -24.35
C SER A 136 25.48 -2.98 -23.50
N SER A 137 26.48 -2.30 -22.90
CA SER A 137 27.44 -2.92 -21.98
C SER A 137 26.76 -3.57 -20.76
N VAL A 138 25.76 -2.90 -20.16
CA VAL A 138 25.02 -3.46 -19.02
C VAL A 138 24.09 -4.59 -19.48
N ARG A 139 23.42 -4.43 -20.63
CA ARG A 139 22.56 -5.48 -21.21
C ARG A 139 23.35 -6.75 -21.49
N ASN A 140 24.50 -6.62 -22.15
CA ASN A 140 25.41 -7.72 -22.44
C ASN A 140 25.95 -8.35 -21.16
N MET A 141 26.26 -7.56 -20.12
CA MET A 141 26.68 -8.08 -18.83
C MET A 141 25.59 -8.97 -18.20
N ILE A 142 24.32 -8.55 -18.22
CA ILE A 142 23.20 -9.36 -17.69
C ILE A 142 23.07 -10.67 -18.48
N THR A 143 23.06 -10.61 -19.82
CA THR A 143 22.96 -11.79 -20.69
C THR A 143 24.14 -12.74 -20.48
N ASN A 144 25.37 -12.22 -20.39
CA ASN A 144 26.59 -13.01 -20.19
C ASN A 144 26.60 -13.72 -18.83
N LYS A 145 25.86 -13.22 -17.83
CA LYS A 145 25.65 -13.91 -16.54
C LYS A 145 24.52 -14.94 -16.58
N GLY A 146 23.80 -15.05 -17.69
CA GLY A 146 22.72 -16.03 -17.90
C GLY A 146 21.34 -15.57 -17.43
N ALA A 147 21.19 -14.29 -17.06
CA ALA A 147 19.91 -13.73 -16.62
C ALA A 147 19.14 -13.10 -17.77
N LYS A 148 17.81 -13.08 -17.64
CA LYS A 148 16.91 -12.38 -18.57
C LYS A 148 16.80 -10.92 -18.14
N PHE A 149 16.62 -10.02 -19.11
CA PHE A 149 16.26 -8.64 -18.81
C PHE A 149 15.07 -8.16 -19.64
N PHE A 150 14.38 -7.14 -19.14
CA PHE A 150 13.37 -6.37 -19.85
C PHE A 150 13.73 -4.89 -19.81
N CYS A 151 13.75 -4.28 -21.00
CA CYS A 151 13.83 -2.83 -21.12
C CYS A 151 12.48 -2.20 -20.76
N VAL A 152 12.53 -1.15 -19.97
CA VAL A 152 11.39 -0.36 -19.54
C VAL A 152 11.53 1.03 -20.16
N ASP A 153 10.54 1.46 -20.93
CA ASP A 153 10.46 2.81 -21.53
C ASP A 153 9.24 3.57 -20.99
N LYS A 154 8.12 2.87 -20.82
CA LYS A 154 6.82 3.43 -20.44
C LYS A 154 6.28 2.80 -19.15
N PRO A 155 5.31 3.47 -18.48
CA PRO A 155 4.59 2.89 -17.36
C PRO A 155 4.06 1.50 -17.68
N ARG A 156 4.28 0.52 -16.79
CA ARG A 156 3.77 -0.84 -16.99
C ARG A 156 3.68 -1.64 -15.70
N LYS A 157 2.83 -2.67 -15.73
CA LYS A 157 2.78 -3.75 -14.74
C LYS A 157 4.00 -4.66 -14.89
N ILE A 158 4.68 -4.94 -13.78
CA ILE A 158 5.77 -5.91 -13.66
C ILE A 158 5.21 -7.27 -13.23
N SER A 159 4.38 -7.28 -12.20
CA SER A 159 3.61 -8.43 -11.71
C SER A 159 2.36 -7.94 -10.97
N GLU A 160 1.58 -8.85 -10.40
CA GLU A 160 0.40 -8.52 -9.59
C GLU A 160 0.76 -7.48 -8.51
N PHE A 161 0.03 -6.36 -8.49
CA PHE A 161 0.25 -5.22 -7.60
C PHE A 161 1.61 -4.50 -7.71
N VAL A 162 2.50 -4.88 -8.63
CA VAL A 162 3.84 -4.27 -8.80
C VAL A 162 3.98 -3.64 -10.17
N TYR A 163 4.36 -2.38 -10.20
CA TYR A 163 4.42 -1.54 -11.39
C TYR A 163 5.70 -0.72 -11.43
N THR A 164 6.04 -0.23 -12.63
CA THR A 164 7.08 0.76 -12.83
C THR A 164 6.50 2.01 -13.48
N THR A 165 7.04 3.17 -13.11
CA THR A 165 6.70 4.47 -13.74
C THR A 165 7.08 4.53 -15.21
N GLY A 166 7.87 3.60 -15.72
CA GLY A 166 8.59 3.81 -16.98
C GLY A 166 9.81 4.72 -16.78
N GLU A 167 10.45 5.10 -17.88
CA GLU A 167 11.49 6.11 -17.84
C GLU A 167 10.90 7.50 -17.64
N LEU A 168 11.39 8.18 -16.62
CA LEU A 168 11.16 9.60 -16.41
C LEU A 168 12.45 10.37 -16.68
N TYR A 169 12.30 11.57 -17.22
CA TYR A 169 13.44 12.43 -17.53
C TYR A 169 13.93 13.19 -16.29
N GLY A 170 15.18 12.94 -15.97
CA GLY A 170 16.13 13.71 -15.16
C GLY A 170 17.50 13.12 -15.53
N PRO A 171 18.63 13.82 -15.56
CA PRO A 171 19.89 13.18 -15.93
C PRO A 171 20.47 12.37 -14.74
N PRO A 172 20.58 11.02 -14.81
CA PRO A 172 20.18 10.09 -15.88
C PRO A 172 18.72 9.64 -15.76
N LYS A 173 18.12 9.22 -16.89
CA LYS A 173 16.75 8.74 -16.91
C LYS A 173 16.57 7.64 -15.87
N GLU A 174 15.45 7.69 -15.16
CA GLU A 174 15.20 6.85 -14.00
C GLU A 174 13.79 6.26 -14.06
N GLN A 175 13.65 5.03 -13.58
CA GLN A 175 12.36 4.43 -13.25
C GLN A 175 12.20 4.29 -11.74
N SER A 176 10.96 4.33 -11.26
CA SER A 176 10.59 4.08 -9.87
C SER A 176 9.61 2.93 -9.79
N LEU A 177 9.63 2.21 -8.67
CA LEU A 177 8.70 1.12 -8.40
C LEU A 177 7.44 1.70 -7.75
N ILE A 178 6.27 1.26 -8.20
CA ILE A 178 4.98 1.53 -7.57
C ILE A 178 4.38 0.19 -7.15
N ILE A 179 3.95 0.09 -5.90
CA ILE A 179 3.25 -1.07 -5.38
C ILE A 179 1.86 -0.61 -4.93
N ASN A 180 0.80 -1.25 -5.45
CA ASN A 180 -0.54 -1.03 -4.92
C ASN A 180 -0.77 -1.93 -3.71
N SER A 181 -0.83 -1.35 -2.50
CA SER A 181 -1.00 -2.08 -1.24
C SER A 181 -2.38 -1.81 -0.63
N LYS A 182 -2.77 -2.59 0.38
CA LYS A 182 -4.05 -2.37 1.09
C LYS A 182 -4.22 -0.98 1.69
N LEU A 183 -3.13 -0.28 1.99
CA LEU A 183 -3.16 1.04 2.62
C LEU A 183 -3.01 2.18 1.59
N GLY A 184 -2.89 1.86 0.30
CA GLY A 184 -2.60 2.78 -0.80
C GLY A 184 -1.24 2.50 -1.46
N LEU A 185 -0.82 3.41 -2.32
CA LEU A 185 0.40 3.25 -3.12
C LEU A 185 1.66 3.39 -2.27
N ILE A 186 2.59 2.47 -2.46
CA ILE A 186 3.98 2.61 -2.03
C ILE A 186 4.81 2.97 -3.26
N VAL A 187 5.53 4.09 -3.20
CA VAL A 187 6.42 4.56 -4.27
C VAL A 187 7.85 4.43 -3.79
N ILE A 188 8.66 3.63 -4.48
CA ILE A 188 10.08 3.42 -4.16
C ILE A 188 10.94 4.01 -5.28
N THR A 189 11.86 4.88 -4.92
CA THR A 189 12.77 5.58 -5.85
C THR A 189 14.23 5.29 -5.49
N GLY A 190 15.12 5.29 -6.49
CA GLY A 190 16.55 5.10 -6.26
C GLY A 190 17.17 6.41 -5.78
N CYS A 191 17.24 7.38 -6.68
CA CYS A 191 17.72 8.73 -6.39
C CYS A 191 16.66 9.81 -6.62
N ALA A 192 15.65 9.57 -7.45
CA ALA A 192 14.69 10.59 -7.88
C ALA A 192 15.32 11.75 -8.69
N HIS A 193 16.23 11.47 -9.63
CA HIS A 193 16.75 12.47 -10.58
C HIS A 193 15.66 13.25 -11.34
N PRO A 194 14.52 12.63 -11.73
CA PRO A 194 13.39 13.35 -12.32
C PRO A 194 12.70 14.36 -11.38
N GLY A 195 13.07 14.37 -10.10
CA GLY A 195 12.42 15.09 -9.02
C GLY A 195 11.34 14.25 -8.35
N VAL A 196 11.47 14.05 -7.03
CA VAL A 196 10.57 13.16 -6.27
C VAL A 196 9.09 13.56 -6.37
N ILE A 197 8.77 14.85 -6.43
CA ILE A 197 7.40 15.35 -6.64
C ILE A 197 6.83 14.91 -8.01
N ASN A 198 7.65 14.87 -9.05
CA ASN A 198 7.23 14.44 -10.38
C ASN A 198 6.94 12.93 -10.40
N ILE A 199 7.73 12.14 -9.67
CA ILE A 199 7.51 10.71 -9.50
C ILE A 199 6.18 10.45 -8.79
N VAL A 200 5.91 11.17 -7.69
CA VAL A 200 4.63 11.07 -6.96
C VAL A 200 3.45 11.47 -7.86
N LYS A 201 3.58 12.56 -8.63
CA LYS A 201 2.56 12.95 -9.61
C LYS A 201 2.34 11.85 -10.65
N LYS A 202 3.41 11.20 -11.14
CA LYS A 202 3.28 10.10 -12.09
C LYS A 202 2.55 8.91 -11.49
N ALA A 203 2.82 8.56 -10.24
CA ALA A 203 2.09 7.50 -9.54
C ALA A 203 0.59 7.83 -9.42
N LYS A 204 0.23 9.06 -9.07
CA LYS A 204 -1.17 9.51 -9.02
C LYS A 204 -1.84 9.56 -10.39
N GLU A 205 -1.10 9.87 -11.45
CA GLU A 205 -1.60 9.80 -12.83
C GLU A 205 -1.93 8.36 -13.23
N MET A 206 -1.08 7.39 -12.85
CA MET A 206 -1.30 5.97 -13.12
C MET A 206 -2.46 5.38 -12.29
N PHE A 207 -2.67 5.89 -11.08
CA PHE A 207 -3.68 5.40 -10.13
C PHE A 207 -4.50 6.56 -9.55
N PRO A 208 -5.41 7.16 -10.34
CA PRO A 208 -6.11 8.39 -9.95
C PRO A 208 -7.04 8.24 -8.74
N LYS A 209 -7.46 7.01 -8.42
CA LYS A 209 -8.33 6.70 -7.29
C LYS A 209 -7.58 6.33 -6.00
N GLU A 210 -6.28 6.06 -6.09
CA GLU A 210 -5.50 5.56 -4.97
C GLU A 210 -4.75 6.71 -4.27
N ASN A 211 -4.67 6.63 -2.94
CA ASN A 211 -3.85 7.53 -2.15
C ASN A 211 -2.40 7.05 -2.11
N VAL A 212 -1.44 7.98 -1.99
CA VAL A 212 -0.03 7.62 -1.82
C VAL A 212 0.24 7.40 -0.33
N TYR A 213 0.34 6.14 0.07
CA TYR A 213 0.58 5.76 1.45
C TYR A 213 2.02 6.03 1.89
N LEU A 214 3.02 5.63 1.09
CA LEU A 214 4.42 5.74 1.45
C LEU A 214 5.27 6.14 0.24
N VAL A 215 6.20 7.08 0.45
CA VAL A 215 7.29 7.35 -0.49
C VAL A 215 8.63 7.06 0.18
N LEU A 216 9.42 6.19 -0.46
CA LEU A 216 10.63 5.57 0.10
C LEU A 216 11.83 5.71 -0.85
N GLY A 217 13.01 6.02 -0.33
CA GLY A 217 14.29 5.94 -1.04
C GLY A 217 15.07 7.24 -1.07
N GLY A 218 15.97 7.38 -2.06
CA GLY A 218 16.74 8.60 -2.27
C GLY A 218 15.95 9.68 -3.01
N PHE A 219 16.00 10.92 -2.52
CA PHE A 219 15.25 12.05 -3.11
C PHE A 219 16.13 13.04 -3.90
N HIS A 220 17.45 12.83 -3.92
CA HIS A 220 18.46 13.69 -4.56
C HIS A 220 18.41 15.14 -4.07
N LEU A 221 18.33 15.31 -2.75
CA LEU A 221 18.20 16.61 -2.08
C LEU A 221 19.40 16.96 -1.19
N PHE A 222 20.49 16.19 -1.25
CA PHE A 222 21.73 16.51 -0.54
C PHE A 222 22.25 17.90 -0.97
N GLY A 223 22.43 18.79 0.01
CA GLY A 223 22.88 20.17 -0.24
C GLY A 223 21.80 21.12 -0.75
N ALA A 224 20.54 20.69 -0.88
CA ALA A 224 19.43 21.60 -1.20
C ALA A 224 19.20 22.61 -0.08
N SER A 225 18.79 23.84 -0.43
CA SER A 225 18.48 24.87 0.56
C SER A 225 17.21 24.54 1.35
N ASP A 226 17.13 25.00 2.59
CA ASP A 226 15.94 24.85 3.45
C ASP A 226 14.65 25.34 2.77
N SER A 227 14.71 26.43 1.99
CA SER A 227 13.56 26.93 1.23
C SER A 227 13.07 25.91 0.19
N LYS A 228 14.00 25.29 -0.56
CA LYS A 228 13.66 24.25 -1.52
C LYS A 228 13.11 22.99 -0.84
N LEU A 229 13.73 22.57 0.26
CA LEU A 229 13.29 21.43 1.06
C LEU A 229 11.86 21.66 1.60
N LYS A 230 11.61 22.81 2.24
CA LYS A 230 10.28 23.19 2.75
C LYS A 230 9.23 23.27 1.64
N SER A 231 9.57 23.78 0.46
CA SER A 231 8.67 23.77 -0.69
C SER A 231 8.30 22.35 -1.13
N ILE A 232 9.28 21.45 -1.22
CA ILE A 232 9.04 20.04 -1.58
C ILE A 232 8.15 19.37 -0.53
N ILE A 233 8.48 19.55 0.76
CA ILE A 233 7.69 19.02 1.88
C ILE A 233 6.23 19.50 1.82
N SER A 234 6.02 20.79 1.54
CA SER A 234 4.68 21.35 1.33
C SER A 234 3.95 20.69 0.15
N ASP A 235 4.64 20.45 -0.96
CA ASP A 235 4.06 19.77 -2.11
C ASP A 235 3.71 18.30 -1.82
N PHE A 236 4.53 17.59 -1.04
CA PHE A 236 4.21 16.25 -0.53
C PHE A 236 2.90 16.23 0.27
N ARG A 237 2.72 17.18 1.19
CA ARG A 237 1.47 17.34 1.96
C ARG A 237 0.28 17.65 1.06
N LYS A 238 0.42 18.60 0.11
CA LYS A 238 -0.64 18.93 -0.87
C LYS A 238 -1.02 17.74 -1.75
N LEU A 239 -0.06 16.88 -2.07
CA LEU A 239 -0.30 15.65 -2.83
C LEU A 239 -0.92 14.52 -1.99
N GLY A 240 -1.06 14.71 -0.68
CA GLY A 240 -1.67 13.74 0.22
C GLY A 240 -0.78 12.53 0.49
N VAL A 241 0.55 12.70 0.48
CA VAL A 241 1.47 11.61 0.82
C VAL A 241 1.40 11.33 2.32
N GLY A 242 1.00 10.11 2.67
CA GLY A 242 0.74 9.69 4.04
C GLY A 242 1.99 9.54 4.90
N LYS A 243 2.98 8.78 4.45
CA LYS A 243 4.23 8.49 5.16
C LYS A 243 5.45 8.67 4.26
N ILE A 244 6.59 8.97 4.87
CA ILE A 244 7.85 9.21 4.17
C ILE A 244 9.00 8.48 4.84
N ALA A 245 9.87 7.91 4.03
CA ALA A 245 11.11 7.27 4.43
C ALA A 245 12.23 7.74 3.50
N SER A 246 12.71 8.97 3.71
CA SER A 246 13.81 9.52 2.92
C SER A 246 15.15 8.95 3.40
N SER A 247 15.95 8.48 2.45
CA SER A 247 17.23 7.81 2.73
C SER A 247 18.26 8.09 1.64
N HIS A 248 19.35 7.34 1.63
CA HIS A 248 20.43 7.43 0.65
C HIS A 248 20.91 8.87 0.36
N CYS A 249 20.71 9.38 -0.86
CA CYS A 249 21.17 10.68 -1.36
C CYS A 249 20.29 11.88 -0.94
N SER A 250 19.31 11.66 -0.05
CA SER A 250 18.44 12.74 0.45
C SER A 250 19.23 13.74 1.32
N GLY A 251 20.18 13.24 2.11
CA GLY A 251 20.98 14.04 3.04
C GLY A 251 20.31 14.34 4.38
N ASP A 252 21.14 14.61 5.39
CA ASP A 252 20.70 14.71 6.79
C ASP A 252 19.70 15.85 6.99
N ARG A 253 20.00 17.04 6.42
CA ARG A 253 19.11 18.20 6.54
C ARG A 253 17.73 17.95 5.94
N CYS A 254 17.66 17.23 4.81
CA CYS A 254 16.40 16.82 4.21
C CYS A 254 15.62 15.90 5.16
N ARG A 255 16.28 14.88 5.72
CA ARG A 255 15.68 13.93 6.65
C ARG A 255 15.16 14.61 7.93
N GLU A 256 15.93 15.53 8.49
CA GLU A 256 15.52 16.35 9.64
C GLU A 256 14.24 17.13 9.36
N LEU A 257 14.18 17.89 8.27
CA LEU A 257 13.00 18.70 7.94
C LEU A 257 11.77 17.84 7.63
N PHE A 258 11.95 16.70 6.95
CA PHE A 258 10.87 15.75 6.76
C PHE A 258 10.40 15.18 8.10
N LYS A 259 11.31 14.85 9.02
CA LYS A 259 10.98 14.35 10.35
C LYS A 259 10.22 15.37 11.20
N GLU A 260 10.63 16.63 11.16
CA GLU A 260 9.94 17.74 11.83
C GLU A 260 8.49 17.89 11.33
N GLU A 261 8.29 17.84 10.02
CA GLU A 261 6.96 17.97 9.40
C GLU A 261 6.10 16.72 9.59
N TYR A 262 6.66 15.53 9.33
CA TYR A 262 5.92 14.28 9.28
C TYR A 262 5.75 13.59 10.64
N LYS A 263 6.61 13.88 11.64
CA LYS A 263 6.52 13.30 13.00
C LYS A 263 6.39 11.77 12.95
N GLU A 264 5.31 11.20 13.47
CA GLU A 264 5.03 9.74 13.47
C GLU A 264 4.84 9.15 12.05
N ASP A 265 4.63 10.01 11.05
CA ASP A 265 4.59 9.61 9.63
C ASP A 265 5.95 9.60 8.94
N PHE A 266 7.00 10.05 9.63
CA PHE A 266 8.38 9.87 9.20
C PHE A 266 8.91 8.53 9.70
N ILE A 267 9.42 7.71 8.79
CA ILE A 267 10.00 6.41 9.12
C ILE A 267 11.51 6.51 8.94
N GLU A 268 12.25 6.25 10.02
CA GLU A 268 13.70 6.07 9.95
C GLU A 268 14.04 4.84 9.09
N PHE A 269 14.83 5.06 8.04
CA PHE A 269 15.18 4.02 7.09
C PHE A 269 16.65 4.10 6.68
N GLY A 270 17.29 2.93 6.58
CA GLY A 270 18.69 2.69 6.29
C GLY A 270 18.96 1.20 6.45
N VAL A 271 20.19 0.73 6.25
CA VAL A 271 20.53 -0.70 6.27
C VAL A 271 20.00 -1.40 7.52
N GLY A 272 19.20 -2.44 7.30
CA GLY A 272 18.52 -3.19 8.36
C GLY A 272 17.13 -2.66 8.74
N GLY A 273 16.72 -1.52 8.20
CA GLY A 273 15.38 -0.98 8.36
C GLY A 273 14.33 -1.89 7.72
N ILE A 274 13.26 -2.17 8.46
CA ILE A 274 12.14 -3.00 8.03
C ILE A 274 10.86 -2.17 8.17
N ILE A 275 10.09 -2.07 7.08
CA ILE A 275 8.78 -1.42 7.07
C ILE A 275 7.74 -2.49 6.71
N GLU A 276 6.81 -2.75 7.62
CA GLU A 276 5.64 -3.59 7.38
C GLU A 276 4.45 -2.70 7.01
N VAL A 277 4.01 -2.80 5.77
CA VAL A 277 2.77 -2.18 5.28
C VAL A 277 1.69 -3.26 5.32
N LYS A 278 1.05 -3.39 6.48
CA LYS A 278 -0.04 -4.32 6.73
C LYS A 278 -1.20 -3.62 7.41
N GLU A 279 -2.40 -4.15 7.17
CA GLU A 279 -3.59 -3.71 7.87
C GLU A 279 -3.57 -4.27 9.30
N ILE A 280 -3.69 -3.42 10.31
CA ILE A 280 -3.81 -3.87 11.69
C ILE A 280 -5.21 -4.45 11.88
N LYS A 281 -5.30 -5.76 12.06
CA LYS A 281 -6.56 -6.47 12.24
C LYS A 281 -6.68 -7.04 13.65
N PRO A 282 -7.86 -6.96 14.27
CA PRO A 282 -8.09 -7.68 15.51
C PRO A 282 -8.12 -9.19 15.25
N GLU A 283 -7.49 -9.95 16.15
CA GLU A 283 -7.57 -11.42 16.19
C GLU A 283 -8.98 -11.87 16.53
N ARG A 284 -9.61 -11.14 17.45
CA ARG A 284 -11.02 -11.27 17.80
C ARG A 284 -11.64 -9.94 18.19
N GLN A 285 -12.95 -9.84 18.07
CA GLN A 285 -13.68 -8.66 18.54
C GLN A 285 -15.05 -9.05 19.11
N VAL A 286 -15.54 -8.22 20.02
CA VAL A 286 -16.87 -8.30 20.61
C VAL A 286 -17.57 -6.99 20.31
N ILE A 287 -18.74 -7.07 19.70
CA ILE A 287 -19.62 -5.93 19.46
C ILE A 287 -20.89 -6.16 20.27
N GLU A 288 -21.22 -5.20 21.10
CA GLU A 288 -22.49 -5.17 21.83
C GLU A 288 -23.23 -3.89 21.48
N THR A 289 -24.53 -4.00 21.29
CA THR A 289 -25.40 -2.83 21.22
C THR A 289 -26.53 -2.99 22.23
N GLU A 290 -26.95 -1.87 22.81
CA GLU A 290 -28.06 -1.82 23.74
C GLU A 290 -28.98 -0.67 23.36
N ALA A 291 -30.23 -0.99 23.08
CA ALA A 291 -31.22 0.00 22.69
C ALA A 291 -31.95 0.56 23.93
N GLU A 292 -31.97 1.88 24.06
CA GLU A 292 -32.66 2.62 25.11
C GLU A 292 -33.42 3.80 24.50
N GLY A 293 -34.76 3.69 24.43
CA GLY A 293 -35.58 4.69 23.74
C GLY A 293 -35.20 4.81 22.26
N GLU A 294 -34.80 6.00 21.83
CA GLU A 294 -34.36 6.32 20.46
C GLU A 294 -32.84 6.20 20.25
N ILE A 295 -32.10 5.83 21.30
CA ILE A 295 -30.65 5.75 21.31
C ILE A 295 -30.23 4.28 21.30
N ILE A 296 -29.18 3.98 20.53
CA ILE A 296 -28.45 2.73 20.63
C ILE A 296 -27.07 3.03 21.18
N HIS A 297 -26.75 2.45 22.32
CA HIS A 297 -25.41 2.43 22.88
C HIS A 297 -24.59 1.36 22.18
N TYR A 298 -23.60 1.78 21.40
CA TYR A 298 -22.68 0.91 20.69
C TYR A 298 -21.40 0.70 21.51
N PHE A 299 -20.95 -0.54 21.60
CA PHE A 299 -19.71 -0.94 22.23
C PHE A 299 -18.98 -1.94 21.31
N GLN A 300 -17.71 -1.67 21.01
CA GLN A 300 -16.83 -2.60 20.32
C GLN A 300 -15.52 -2.75 21.09
N GLU A 301 -15.20 -3.97 21.53
CA GLU A 301 -13.88 -4.30 22.06
C GLU A 301 -13.13 -5.20 21.06
N SER A 302 -12.00 -4.71 20.55
CA SER A 302 -11.18 -5.36 19.54
C SER A 302 -9.84 -5.76 20.14
N PHE A 303 -9.44 -7.02 19.99
CA PHE A 303 -8.25 -7.59 20.62
C PHE A 303 -7.16 -7.85 19.58
N TYR A 304 -5.93 -7.46 19.88
CA TYR A 304 -4.83 -7.48 18.91
C TYR A 304 -3.69 -8.37 19.37
N SER A 305 -2.88 -8.80 18.40
CA SER A 305 -1.61 -9.44 18.66
C SER A 305 -0.70 -8.49 19.47
N LYS A 306 0.32 -9.04 20.15
CA LYS A 306 1.26 -8.23 20.92
C LYS A 306 1.94 -7.15 20.06
N ASP A 307 2.33 -7.52 18.85
CA ASP A 307 3.09 -6.65 17.95
C ASP A 307 2.19 -5.56 17.36
N ASP A 308 0.99 -5.91 16.91
CA ASP A 308 0.03 -4.93 16.40
C ASP A 308 -0.43 -3.97 17.50
N PHE A 309 -0.67 -4.47 18.71
CA PHE A 309 -1.02 -3.62 19.84
C PHE A 309 0.10 -2.62 20.19
N PHE A 310 1.36 -3.04 20.07
CA PHE A 310 2.49 -2.12 20.25
C PHE A 310 2.54 -1.05 19.16
N ILE A 311 2.21 -1.40 17.90
CA ILE A 311 2.09 -0.42 16.81
C ILE A 311 0.95 0.57 17.11
N ILE A 312 -0.21 0.09 17.57
CA ILE A 312 -1.34 0.95 17.97
C ILE A 312 -0.92 1.94 19.05
N LEU A 313 -0.14 1.50 20.05
CA LEU A 313 0.31 2.39 21.13
C LEU A 313 1.29 3.48 20.66
N LYS A 314 2.05 3.25 19.58
CA LYS A 314 2.97 4.23 19.03
C LYS A 314 2.27 5.36 18.28
N ASP A 315 1.21 5.05 17.56
CA ASP A 315 0.46 6.00 16.73
C ASP A 315 -1.04 5.98 17.10
N ARG A 316 -1.31 6.18 18.40
CA ARG A 316 -2.65 6.02 18.98
C ARG A 316 -3.67 6.94 18.33
N ASP A 317 -3.37 8.22 18.22
CA ASP A 317 -4.32 9.24 17.77
C ASP A 317 -4.75 9.00 16.32
N ARG A 318 -3.81 8.55 15.47
CA ARG A 318 -4.12 8.19 14.10
C ARG A 318 -4.91 6.88 14.03
N PHE A 319 -4.55 5.88 14.83
CA PHE A 319 -5.31 4.63 14.89
C PHE A 319 -6.76 4.87 15.31
N GLU A 320 -6.95 5.66 16.37
CA GLU A 320 -8.26 6.14 16.85
C GLU A 320 -9.03 6.87 15.75
N SER A 321 -8.42 7.87 15.11
CA SER A 321 -9.03 8.64 14.02
C SER A 321 -9.48 7.74 12.86
N ASN A 322 -8.62 6.81 12.43
CA ASN A 322 -8.94 5.87 11.36
C ASN A 322 -10.08 4.91 11.76
N LEU A 323 -10.06 4.39 12.99
CA LEU A 323 -11.08 3.49 13.49
C LEU A 323 -12.44 4.19 13.55
N ILE A 324 -12.49 5.42 14.06
CA ILE A 324 -13.70 6.27 14.10
C ILE A 324 -14.21 6.55 12.68
N GLN A 325 -13.35 6.99 11.76
CA GLN A 325 -13.74 7.25 10.37
C GLN A 325 -14.30 6.00 9.69
N ASN A 326 -13.70 4.83 9.92
CA ASN A 326 -14.18 3.56 9.38
C ASN A 326 -15.53 3.16 9.99
N LEU A 327 -15.76 3.45 11.27
CA LEU A 327 -17.04 3.17 11.91
C LEU A 327 -18.13 4.13 11.44
N LYS A 328 -17.84 5.44 11.27
CA LYS A 328 -18.77 6.43 10.70
C LYS A 328 -19.25 6.08 9.29
N LYS A 329 -18.41 5.43 8.48
CA LYS A 329 -18.80 4.92 7.15
C LYS A 329 -19.78 3.74 7.22
N LYS A 330 -19.80 3.03 8.35
CA LYS A 330 -20.62 1.84 8.56
C LYS A 330 -21.91 2.16 9.30
N LEU A 331 -21.85 2.92 10.39
CA LEU A 331 -22.99 3.24 11.25
C LEU A 331 -23.66 4.55 10.82
N ILE A 332 -24.99 4.53 10.74
CA ILE A 332 -25.83 5.71 10.48
C ILE A 332 -26.15 6.37 11.82
N GLY A 333 -26.21 7.71 11.87
CA GLY A 333 -26.70 8.43 13.06
C GLY A 333 -25.67 8.68 14.16
N VAL A 334 -24.37 8.56 13.87
CA VAL A 334 -23.27 8.88 14.80
C VAL A 334 -22.71 10.29 14.51
N SER A 335 -22.56 11.13 15.53
CA SER A 335 -21.95 12.47 15.42
C SER A 335 -20.43 12.44 15.62
N GLU A 336 -19.74 13.57 15.38
CA GLU A 336 -18.28 13.65 15.55
C GLU A 336 -17.82 13.59 17.02
N GLU A 337 -18.66 14.03 17.94
CA GLU A 337 -18.35 14.15 19.37
C GLU A 337 -18.78 12.91 20.17
N ASN A 338 -19.47 11.96 19.53
CA ASN A 338 -20.11 10.83 20.19
C ASN A 338 -19.18 9.63 20.44
N PHE A 339 -17.85 9.76 20.33
CA PHE A 339 -16.95 8.62 20.45
C PHE A 339 -16.13 8.63 21.74
N GLU A 340 -16.05 7.48 22.41
CA GLU A 340 -15.11 7.21 23.49
C GLU A 340 -14.14 6.10 23.05
N PHE A 341 -12.84 6.42 23.03
CA PHE A 341 -11.78 5.47 22.70
C PHE A 341 -10.94 5.15 23.94
N ILE A 342 -10.89 3.88 24.30
CA ILE A 342 -10.16 3.39 25.47
C ILE A 342 -9.17 2.30 25.05
N VAL A 343 -7.97 2.36 25.61
CA VAL A 343 -6.94 1.34 25.40
C VAL A 343 -6.79 0.51 26.67
N ASP A 344 -7.09 -0.79 26.59
CA ASP A 344 -6.84 -1.75 27.66
C ASP A 344 -5.50 -2.46 27.41
N ARG A 345 -4.47 -2.03 28.14
CA ARG A 345 -3.11 -2.56 28.02
C ARG A 345 -2.96 -3.99 28.53
N VAL A 346 -3.81 -4.42 29.46
CA VAL A 346 -3.76 -5.76 30.06
C VAL A 346 -4.30 -6.79 29.08
N LYS A 347 -5.47 -6.49 28.49
CA LYS A 347 -6.11 -7.35 27.49
C LYS A 347 -5.54 -7.18 26.09
N LYS A 348 -4.74 -6.14 25.85
CA LYS A 348 -4.26 -5.73 24.52
C LYS A 348 -5.43 -5.47 23.58
N SER A 349 -6.42 -4.75 24.09
CA SER A 349 -7.63 -4.41 23.37
C SER A 349 -7.83 -2.91 23.26
N VAL A 350 -8.57 -2.54 22.23
CA VAL A 350 -9.11 -1.20 22.04
C VAL A 350 -10.61 -1.30 22.17
N ILE A 351 -11.18 -0.42 22.98
CA ILE A 351 -12.62 -0.27 23.16
C ILE A 351 -13.02 1.02 22.47
N LEU A 352 -14.01 0.93 21.59
CA LEU A 352 -14.68 2.07 21.00
C LEU A 352 -16.14 2.04 21.44
N LYS A 353 -16.62 3.15 22.00
CA LYS A 353 -18.04 3.32 22.32
C LYS A 353 -18.60 4.53 21.57
N CYS A 354 -19.86 4.45 21.19
CA CYS A 354 -20.58 5.61 20.69
C CYS A 354 -22.10 5.45 20.82
N ASP A 355 -22.80 6.57 20.83
CA ASP A 355 -24.26 6.59 20.75
C ASP A 355 -24.73 6.87 19.32
N VAL A 356 -25.60 6.00 18.84
CA VAL A 356 -26.31 6.11 17.56
C VAL A 356 -27.72 6.61 17.83
N LYS A 357 -28.13 7.71 17.19
CA LYS A 357 -29.46 8.31 17.36
C LYS A 357 -30.37 8.04 16.16
N GLY A 358 -31.67 7.99 16.40
CA GLY A 358 -32.70 7.97 15.35
C GLY A 358 -33.07 6.58 14.83
N ALA A 359 -32.76 5.54 15.59
CA ALA A 359 -32.96 4.16 15.16
C ALA A 359 -34.38 3.60 15.42
N SER A 360 -35.25 4.37 16.09
CA SER A 360 -36.61 3.93 16.42
C SER A 360 -37.63 4.45 15.41
N TYR A 361 -38.51 3.57 14.92
CA TYR A 361 -39.65 3.91 14.04
C TYR A 361 -41.01 3.82 14.74
N GLY A 362 -41.04 3.60 16.06
CA GLY A 362 -42.27 3.43 16.83
C GLY A 362 -42.02 3.03 18.28
N THR A 363 -43.06 2.64 19.02
CA THR A 363 -42.92 2.34 20.46
C THR A 363 -42.06 1.11 20.76
N ASN A 364 -41.87 0.18 19.80
CA ASN A 364 -41.17 -1.11 19.98
C ASN A 364 -40.43 -1.63 18.72
N SER A 365 -40.01 -0.77 17.79
CA SER A 365 -39.38 -1.21 16.52
C SER A 365 -38.10 -0.43 16.23
N TYR A 366 -36.99 -1.16 16.07
CA TYR A 366 -35.68 -0.62 15.74
C TYR A 366 -35.29 -0.96 14.30
N ASP A 367 -34.75 0.01 13.58
CA ASP A 367 -34.14 -0.24 12.27
C ASP A 367 -32.77 -0.90 12.47
N MET A 368 -32.67 -2.15 12.03
CA MET A 368 -31.44 -2.92 12.12
C MET A 368 -30.30 -2.33 11.30
N HIS A 369 -30.56 -1.47 10.30
CA HIS A 369 -29.51 -0.77 9.56
C HIS A 369 -28.74 0.24 10.42
N PHE A 370 -29.35 0.79 11.47
CA PHE A 370 -28.66 1.64 12.45
C PHE A 370 -27.77 0.82 13.41
N LEU A 371 -28.09 -0.46 13.60
CA LEU A 371 -27.37 -1.40 14.48
C LEU A 371 -26.24 -2.15 13.77
N LEU A 372 -26.45 -2.47 12.49
CA LEU A 372 -25.59 -3.34 11.69
C LEU A 372 -24.75 -2.57 10.67
N GLY A 373 -25.18 -1.38 10.26
CA GLY A 373 -24.56 -0.68 9.15
C GLY A 373 -24.58 -1.51 7.86
N SER A 374 -23.49 -1.47 7.11
CA SER A 374 -23.26 -2.27 5.88
C SER A 374 -22.66 -3.66 6.13
N TRP A 375 -22.76 -4.20 7.35
CA TRP A 375 -22.18 -5.51 7.63
C TRP A 375 -22.95 -6.63 6.90
N PRO A 376 -22.25 -7.64 6.35
CA PRO A 376 -22.83 -8.66 5.47
C PRO A 376 -23.52 -9.77 6.27
N PHE A 377 -24.45 -9.40 7.15
CA PHE A 377 -25.15 -10.36 7.99
C PHE A 377 -26.48 -10.77 7.40
N ASP A 378 -26.71 -12.07 7.50
CA ASP A 378 -28.04 -12.62 7.48
C ASP A 378 -28.48 -12.85 8.94
N LEU A 379 -29.63 -12.26 9.33
CA LEU A 379 -30.17 -12.41 10.68
C LEU A 379 -30.54 -13.87 11.02
N TYR A 380 -30.69 -14.78 10.04
CA TYR A 380 -30.81 -16.23 10.32
C TYR A 380 -29.58 -16.84 11.00
N GLN A 381 -28.43 -16.17 10.91
CA GLN A 381 -27.19 -16.65 11.56
C GLN A 381 -27.16 -16.33 13.06
N PHE A 382 -28.10 -15.55 13.58
CA PHE A 382 -28.15 -15.15 14.98
C PHE A 382 -29.00 -16.13 15.81
N LYS A 383 -28.49 -16.49 16.98
CA LYS A 383 -29.26 -17.20 17.99
C LYS A 383 -30.16 -16.22 18.73
N LYS A 384 -31.47 -16.50 18.72
CA LYS A 384 -32.49 -15.73 19.42
C LYS A 384 -32.59 -16.14 20.89
N TYR A 385 -32.62 -15.14 21.77
CA TYR A 385 -32.97 -15.26 23.18
C TYR A 385 -34.11 -14.27 23.48
N GLU A 386 -34.63 -14.28 24.71
CA GLU A 386 -35.79 -13.47 25.08
C GLU A 386 -35.64 -11.97 24.72
N LYS A 387 -34.54 -11.33 25.14
CA LYS A 387 -34.26 -9.90 24.91
C LYS A 387 -32.95 -9.64 24.14
N LYS A 388 -32.39 -10.66 23.49
CA LYS A 388 -31.12 -10.49 22.78
C LYS A 388 -30.97 -11.40 21.56
N LEU A 389 -30.22 -10.92 20.59
CA LEU A 389 -29.70 -11.70 19.47
C LEU A 389 -28.20 -11.87 19.62
N VAL A 390 -27.70 -13.08 19.40
CA VAL A 390 -26.26 -13.37 19.53
C VAL A 390 -25.75 -14.08 18.28
N TYR A 391 -24.73 -13.50 17.67
CA TYR A 391 -23.93 -14.13 16.64
C TYR A 391 -22.54 -14.47 17.17
N ALA A 392 -21.98 -15.59 16.72
CA ALA A 392 -20.59 -15.95 16.93
C ALA A 392 -20.05 -16.65 15.69
N GLY A 393 -19.04 -16.08 15.05
CA GLY A 393 -18.48 -16.60 13.80
C GLY A 393 -17.30 -15.77 13.31
N LYS A 394 -16.88 -15.96 12.07
CA LYS A 394 -15.83 -15.15 11.44
C LYS A 394 -16.45 -14.13 10.49
N ILE A 395 -15.99 -12.89 10.58
CA ILE A 395 -16.39 -11.79 9.70
C ILE A 395 -15.12 -11.19 9.14
N ASN A 396 -14.97 -11.22 7.82
CA ASN A 396 -13.75 -10.78 7.12
C ASN A 396 -12.46 -11.40 7.70
N GLY A 397 -12.54 -12.66 8.17
CA GLY A 397 -11.43 -13.40 8.76
C GLY A 397 -11.26 -13.23 10.28
N THR A 398 -11.85 -12.21 10.90
CA THR A 398 -11.76 -11.96 12.35
C THR A 398 -12.83 -12.72 13.12
N SER A 399 -12.44 -13.41 14.21
CA SER A 399 -13.37 -14.06 15.12
C SER A 399 -14.23 -13.02 15.84
N THR A 400 -15.52 -12.96 15.54
CA THR A 400 -16.41 -11.90 16.00
C THR A 400 -17.60 -12.46 16.75
N LYS A 401 -17.89 -11.88 17.92
CA LYS A 401 -19.15 -12.06 18.64
C LYS A 401 -19.95 -10.77 18.55
N VAL A 402 -21.21 -10.87 18.15
CA VAL A 402 -22.13 -9.72 18.12
C VAL A 402 -23.31 -10.00 19.04
N VAL A 403 -23.66 -9.04 19.88
CA VAL A 403 -24.79 -9.12 20.81
C VAL A 403 -25.65 -7.88 20.65
N PHE A 404 -26.90 -8.06 20.22
CA PHE A 404 -27.90 -7.00 20.24
C PHE A 404 -28.80 -7.20 21.44
N LYS A 405 -28.88 -6.20 22.33
CA LYS A 405 -29.77 -6.17 23.48
C LYS A 405 -30.93 -5.23 23.21
N PHE A 406 -32.13 -5.69 23.54
CA PHE A 406 -33.37 -4.96 23.34
C PHE A 406 -34.04 -4.68 24.69
N PRO A 407 -34.72 -3.54 24.85
CA PRO A 407 -35.40 -3.20 26.10
C PRO A 407 -36.58 -4.14 26.39
N TYR A 408 -37.19 -4.68 25.34
CA TYR A 408 -38.36 -5.56 25.39
C TYR A 408 -38.07 -6.93 24.80
N SER A 409 -38.90 -7.92 25.17
CA SER A 409 -38.79 -9.26 24.64
C SER A 409 -39.11 -9.27 23.14
N LEU A 410 -38.35 -10.04 22.36
CA LEU A 410 -38.46 -10.09 20.90
C LEU A 410 -39.79 -10.72 20.46
N SER A 411 -40.82 -9.89 20.25
CA SER A 411 -42.15 -10.27 19.76
C SER A 411 -42.29 -10.15 18.22
N HIS A 412 -43.45 -10.56 17.68
CA HIS A 412 -43.83 -10.74 16.25
C HIS A 412 -43.32 -9.67 15.26
N CYS A 413 -43.07 -8.42 15.67
CA CYS A 413 -42.56 -7.38 14.77
C CYS A 413 -41.13 -7.62 14.25
N HIS A 414 -40.38 -8.55 14.86
CA HIS A 414 -39.06 -8.99 14.38
C HIS A 414 -39.12 -10.19 13.41
N GLU A 415 -40.30 -10.77 13.20
CA GLU A 415 -40.49 -12.00 12.43
C GLU A 415 -40.49 -11.76 10.91
N HIS A 416 -40.68 -10.52 10.45
CA HIS A 416 -40.66 -10.17 9.02
C HIS A 416 -39.27 -10.30 8.37
N ILE A 417 -38.21 -10.42 9.17
CA ILE A 417 -36.85 -10.70 8.67
C ILE A 417 -36.62 -12.21 8.54
N TRP A 418 -37.44 -13.03 9.21
CA TRP A 418 -37.38 -14.48 9.18
C TRP A 418 -38.60 -15.07 8.44
N SER A 419 -38.66 -14.93 7.12
CA SER A 419 -39.59 -15.72 6.30
C SER A 419 -39.30 -17.22 6.45
N LYS A 420 -40.31 -17.97 6.89
CA LYS A 420 -40.31 -19.44 7.02
C LYS A 420 -39.70 -20.20 5.85
#